data_AF-A0A1Z4BT28-F1
#
_entry.id   AF-A0A1Z4BT28-F1
#
_cell.length_a   1.000
_cell.length_b   1.000
_cell.length_c   1.000
_cell.angle_alpha   90.00
_cell.angle_beta   90.00
_cell.angle_gamma   90.00
#
_symmetry.space_group_name_H-M   'P 1'
#
loop_
_entity.id
_entity.type
_entity.pdbx_description
1 polymer ?
#
loop_
_entity_poly.entity_id
_entity_poly.type
_entity_poly.pdbx_seq_one_letter_code
_entity_poly.pdbx_strand_id
1 'polypeptide(L)'
;MFSQTKIDIDTIYKQDFEDFTLQLVRDDSGEKQAEFRTLYIDKKSGEATKIFVSTYKKDLHWIFGKSIGEGAYYTYNIIKGFHLENKLLVFYSCWGVVTAVSFDLTTMTHKTYYIGFYPHTGAFANLAHSIETKEYKGIFYFHIEAGQQYGGRANILGYFNPKTNEMYDYIPDNTLGKRISDINKDFETLKEDKETSLFIKKLLIRLKLAPDNVAISCLFRAKYQNFTYFFYVKDNSSVEILSFDIEKKEWFVGGYNASPSLTSEKP
;
A
#
# COMPACT_ATOMS: atom_id res chain seq x y z
N MET A 1 14.70 -13.15 -20.73
CA MET A 1 15.97 -12.80 -21.39
C MET A 1 16.96 -12.47 -20.27
N PHE A 2 18.07 -13.20 -20.17
CA PHE A 2 19.19 -12.84 -19.29
C PHE A 2 19.67 -11.43 -19.66
N SER A 3 20.01 -10.61 -18.68
CA SER A 3 20.44 -9.22 -18.86
C SER A 3 21.46 -9.10 -20.00
N GLN A 4 21.19 -8.21 -20.97
CA GLN A 4 22.13 -7.86 -22.05
C GLN A 4 23.24 -6.90 -21.59
N THR A 5 23.38 -6.65 -20.28
CA THR A 5 24.56 -5.99 -19.69
C THR A 5 25.29 -6.95 -18.78
N LYS A 6 26.61 -7.02 -18.99
CA LYS A 6 27.61 -7.87 -18.32
C LYS A 6 27.83 -7.54 -16.83
N ILE A 7 26.87 -6.85 -16.20
CA ILE A 7 26.97 -6.33 -14.84
C ILE A 7 26.02 -7.15 -13.98
N ASP A 8 26.57 -7.88 -13.02
CA ASP A 8 25.79 -8.73 -12.12
C ASP A 8 24.93 -7.92 -11.14
N ILE A 9 25.20 -6.62 -11.00
CA ILE A 9 24.50 -5.72 -10.08
C ILE A 9 24.03 -4.48 -10.84
N ASP A 10 22.73 -4.23 -10.85
CA ASP A 10 22.11 -3.16 -11.63
C ASP A 10 21.20 -2.28 -10.77
N THR A 11 21.31 -0.95 -10.89
CA THR A 11 20.43 -0.01 -10.18
C THR A 11 19.22 0.28 -11.06
N ILE A 12 18.06 -0.19 -10.65
CA ILE A 12 16.83 -0.13 -11.46
C ILE A 12 15.84 0.95 -10.99
N TYR A 13 16.08 1.56 -9.82
CA TYR A 13 15.31 2.70 -9.31
C TYR A 13 16.17 3.61 -8.44
N LYS A 14 15.90 4.91 -8.50
CA LYS A 14 16.49 5.91 -7.61
C LYS A 14 15.44 6.98 -7.26
N GLN A 15 15.35 7.31 -5.98
CA GLN A 15 14.58 8.46 -5.48
C GLN A 15 15.43 9.25 -4.48
N ASP A 16 15.59 10.55 -4.73
CA ASP A 16 16.36 11.44 -3.88
C ASP A 16 15.46 12.13 -2.85
N PHE A 17 15.87 12.09 -1.59
CA PHE A 17 15.33 12.90 -0.49
C PHE A 17 16.34 13.97 -0.09
N GLU A 18 16.02 14.83 0.87
CA GLU A 18 16.94 15.87 1.34
C GLU A 18 18.24 15.27 1.90
N ASP A 19 18.13 14.39 2.90
CA ASP A 19 19.28 13.84 3.63
C ASP A 19 19.80 12.50 3.10
N PHE A 20 19.03 11.80 2.26
CA PHE A 20 19.39 10.47 1.78
C PHE A 20 18.90 10.19 0.36
N THR A 21 19.38 9.10 -0.22
CA THR A 21 18.91 8.55 -1.49
C THR A 21 18.40 7.13 -1.27
N LEU A 22 17.23 6.83 -1.82
CA LEU A 22 16.68 5.48 -1.89
C LEU A 22 17.05 4.86 -3.24
N GLN A 23 17.61 3.65 -3.23
CA GLN A 23 17.89 2.90 -4.46
C GLN A 23 17.28 1.51 -4.41
N LEU A 24 16.83 1.02 -5.57
CA LEU A 24 16.55 -0.40 -5.78
C LEU A 24 17.63 -0.98 -6.68
N VAL A 25 18.29 -2.02 -6.19
CA VAL A 25 19.38 -2.71 -6.87
C VAL A 25 18.99 -4.16 -7.11
N ARG A 26 19.13 -4.64 -8.33
CA ARG A 26 19.05 -6.07 -8.66
C ARG A 26 20.47 -6.64 -8.61
N ASP A 27 20.69 -7.65 -7.77
CA ASP A 27 21.94 -8.41 -7.70
C ASP A 27 21.70 -9.85 -8.18
N ASP A 28 22.23 -10.13 -9.36
CA ASP A 28 22.27 -11.43 -10.02
C ASP A 28 23.65 -12.11 -9.91
N SER A 29 24.51 -11.78 -8.94
CA SER A 29 25.82 -12.44 -8.76
C SER A 29 25.72 -13.87 -8.21
N GLY A 30 24.62 -14.20 -7.51
CA GLY A 30 24.43 -15.52 -6.91
C GLY A 30 24.17 -16.61 -7.95
N GLU A 31 24.77 -17.80 -7.79
CA GLU A 31 24.57 -18.91 -8.75
C GLU A 31 23.14 -19.47 -8.74
N LYS A 32 22.56 -19.62 -7.54
CA LYS A 32 21.25 -20.30 -7.34
C LYS A 32 20.09 -19.33 -7.11
N GLN A 33 20.39 -18.09 -6.74
CA GLN A 33 19.41 -17.08 -6.39
C GLN A 33 19.89 -15.69 -6.79
N ALA A 34 18.95 -14.76 -6.92
CA ALA A 34 19.20 -13.35 -7.11
C ALA A 34 18.38 -12.53 -6.11
N GLU A 35 18.77 -11.27 -5.93
CA GLU A 35 18.23 -10.40 -4.90
C GLU A 35 17.80 -9.05 -5.49
N PHE A 36 16.66 -8.55 -5.02
CA PHE A 36 16.29 -7.15 -5.13
C PHE A 36 16.55 -6.51 -3.76
N ARG A 37 17.46 -5.56 -3.73
CA ARG A 37 17.91 -4.87 -2.52
C ARG A 37 17.45 -3.42 -2.56
N THR A 38 16.74 -3.01 -1.53
CA THR A 38 16.48 -1.59 -1.30
C THR A 38 17.56 -1.03 -0.40
N LEU A 39 18.25 -0.01 -0.88
CA LEU A 39 19.36 0.65 -0.20
C LEU A 39 18.94 2.05 0.24
N TYR A 40 19.20 2.35 1.50
CA TYR A 40 19.24 3.71 2.04
C TYR A 40 20.67 4.20 1.94
N ILE A 41 20.89 5.35 1.30
CA ILE A 41 22.23 5.94 1.15
C ILE A 41 22.23 7.29 1.83
N ASP A 42 22.93 7.41 2.95
CA ASP A 42 23.08 8.67 3.67
C ASP A 42 23.93 9.64 2.84
N LYS A 43 23.44 10.85 2.59
CA LYS A 43 24.17 11.82 1.75
C LYS A 43 25.33 12.49 2.47
N LYS A 44 25.36 12.49 3.80
CA LYS A 44 26.44 13.10 4.59
C LYS A 44 27.63 12.16 4.70
N SER A 45 27.39 10.89 5.01
CA SER A 45 28.46 9.89 5.15
C SER A 45 28.77 9.16 3.84
N GLY A 46 27.82 9.10 2.91
CA GLY A 46 27.91 8.26 1.70
C GLY A 46 27.70 6.76 1.98
N GLU A 47 27.36 6.38 3.22
CA GLU A 47 27.16 4.99 3.61
C GLU A 47 25.87 4.43 3.02
N ALA A 48 25.96 3.24 2.42
CA ALA A 48 24.82 2.51 1.88
C ALA A 48 24.40 1.39 2.85
N THR A 49 23.20 1.52 3.41
CA THR A 49 22.58 0.53 4.29
C THR A 49 21.51 -0.25 3.54
N LYS A 50 21.55 -1.58 3.62
CA LYS A 50 20.53 -2.46 3.04
C LYS A 50 19.33 -2.54 3.98
N ILE A 51 18.19 -1.97 3.56
CA ILE A 51 17.01 -1.82 4.42
C ILE A 51 15.89 -2.82 4.11
N PHE A 52 15.87 -3.38 2.89
CA PHE A 52 14.93 -4.43 2.51
C PHE A 52 15.53 -5.34 1.43
N VAL A 53 15.19 -6.63 1.47
CA VAL A 53 15.66 -7.63 0.49
C VAL A 53 14.50 -8.53 0.09
N SER A 54 14.31 -8.70 -1.21
CA SER A 54 13.49 -9.77 -1.78
C SER A 54 14.38 -10.69 -2.60
N THR A 55 14.33 -11.99 -2.33
CA THR A 55 15.12 -12.98 -3.06
C THR A 55 14.25 -13.78 -4.03
N TYR A 56 14.85 -14.29 -5.10
CA TYR A 56 14.19 -15.22 -6.00
C TYR A 56 15.15 -16.31 -6.50
N LYS A 57 14.62 -17.51 -6.73
CA LYS A 57 15.39 -18.66 -7.21
C LYS A 57 15.67 -18.52 -8.70
N LYS A 58 16.93 -18.73 -9.12
CA LYS A 58 17.35 -18.76 -10.53
C LYS A 58 17.10 -20.11 -11.19
N ASP A 59 15.87 -20.60 -11.08
CA ASP A 59 15.45 -21.87 -11.68
C ASP A 59 14.33 -21.59 -12.67
N LEU A 60 14.59 -21.81 -13.95
CA LEU A 60 13.63 -21.47 -15.00
C LEU A 60 12.29 -22.17 -14.76
N HIS A 61 12.27 -23.44 -14.34
CA HIS A 61 11.02 -24.13 -14.06
C HIS A 61 10.26 -23.50 -12.90
N TRP A 62 10.94 -23.12 -11.81
CA TRP A 62 10.34 -22.39 -10.70
C TRP A 62 9.83 -21.01 -11.13
N ILE A 63 10.63 -20.25 -11.87
CA ILE A 63 10.26 -18.91 -12.37
C ILE A 63 9.05 -19.01 -13.31
N PHE A 64 9.05 -19.93 -14.28
CA PHE A 64 7.91 -20.15 -15.17
C PHE A 64 6.68 -20.62 -14.41
N GLY A 65 6.82 -21.54 -13.45
CA GLY A 65 5.71 -22.01 -12.61
C GLY A 65 5.07 -20.89 -11.80
N LYS A 66 5.89 -20.10 -11.10
CA LYS A 66 5.44 -18.90 -10.38
C LYS A 66 4.84 -17.86 -11.32
N SER A 67 5.42 -17.69 -12.50
CA SER A 67 4.97 -16.64 -13.42
C SER A 67 3.68 -16.98 -14.17
N ILE A 68 3.45 -18.26 -14.46
CA ILE A 68 2.24 -18.74 -15.14
C ILE A 68 1.10 -18.97 -14.12
N GLY A 69 1.42 -19.41 -12.90
CA GLY A 69 0.44 -19.67 -11.83
C GLY A 69 0.04 -18.45 -11.00
N GLU A 70 0.97 -17.52 -10.76
CA GLU A 70 0.77 -16.33 -9.89
C GLU A 70 1.04 -15.01 -10.62
N GLY A 71 1.52 -15.07 -11.87
CA GLY A 71 1.67 -13.88 -12.68
C GLY A 71 2.97 -13.08 -12.50
N ALA A 72 4.00 -13.71 -12.01
CA ALA A 72 5.09 -13.04 -11.34
C ALA A 72 6.41 -12.95 -12.16
N TYR A 73 6.39 -12.60 -13.45
CA TYR A 73 7.64 -12.58 -14.24
C TYR A 73 8.46 -11.30 -13.97
N TYR A 74 9.64 -11.41 -13.32
CA TYR A 74 10.70 -10.39 -13.14
C TYR A 74 10.27 -8.94 -12.82
N THR A 75 9.13 -8.77 -12.17
CA THR A 75 8.63 -7.45 -11.81
C THR A 75 8.88 -7.25 -10.33
N TYR A 76 9.90 -6.47 -10.02
CA TYR A 76 10.10 -5.90 -8.68
C TYR A 76 10.47 -4.44 -8.89
N ASN A 77 9.57 -3.54 -8.49
CA ASN A 77 9.79 -2.12 -8.67
C ASN A 77 9.31 -1.34 -7.45
N ILE A 78 10.03 -0.27 -7.10
CA ILE A 78 9.52 0.73 -6.17
C ILE A 78 8.50 1.58 -6.94
N ILE A 79 7.29 1.67 -6.38
CA ILE A 79 6.28 2.64 -6.82
C ILE A 79 6.73 4.02 -6.35
N LYS A 80 6.90 4.20 -5.04
CA LYS A 80 7.39 5.44 -4.42
C LYS A 80 7.76 5.23 -2.94
N GLY A 81 8.77 5.94 -2.47
CA GLY A 81 9.11 6.08 -1.05
C GLY A 81 8.62 7.41 -0.45
N PHE A 82 8.33 7.41 0.84
CA PHE A 82 7.93 8.58 1.62
C PHE A 82 8.65 8.61 2.96
N HIS A 83 9.19 9.76 3.33
CA HIS A 83 9.79 10.00 4.64
C HIS A 83 8.72 10.59 5.56
N LEU A 84 8.35 9.85 6.61
CA LEU A 84 7.25 10.17 7.54
C LEU A 84 7.77 10.09 8.97
N GLU A 85 8.04 11.24 9.60
CA GLU A 85 8.66 11.32 10.93
C GLU A 85 9.98 10.50 10.98
N ASN A 86 10.04 9.43 11.78
CA ASN A 86 11.19 8.53 11.86
C ASN A 86 11.05 7.27 10.98
N LYS A 87 10.06 7.24 10.09
CA LYS A 87 9.75 6.11 9.20
C LYS A 87 10.07 6.45 7.75
N LEU A 88 10.54 5.43 7.03
CA LEU A 88 10.56 5.40 5.58
C LEU A 88 9.53 4.39 5.10
N LEU A 89 8.43 4.89 4.53
CA LEU A 89 7.37 4.06 3.95
C LEU A 89 7.61 3.90 2.45
N VAL A 90 7.86 2.68 1.98
CA VAL A 90 8.15 2.38 0.58
C VAL A 90 7.10 1.43 0.02
N PHE A 91 6.49 1.82 -1.09
CA PHE A 91 5.53 0.98 -1.81
C PHE A 91 6.21 0.26 -2.97
N TYR A 92 5.91 -1.02 -3.14
CA TYR A 92 6.44 -1.86 -4.21
C TYR A 92 5.31 -2.50 -5.00
N SER A 93 5.59 -2.70 -6.28
CA SER A 93 4.85 -3.63 -7.12
C SER A 93 5.78 -4.79 -7.43
N CYS A 94 5.47 -5.97 -6.92
CA CYS A 94 6.33 -7.13 -7.08
C CYS A 94 5.54 -8.43 -7.21
N TRP A 95 5.93 -9.32 -8.10
CA TRP A 95 5.42 -10.70 -8.17
C TRP A 95 3.87 -10.84 -8.18
N GLY A 96 3.15 -9.94 -8.83
CA GLY A 96 1.66 -9.98 -8.84
C GLY A 96 1.01 -9.44 -7.56
N VAL A 97 1.78 -8.84 -6.66
CA VAL A 97 1.29 -8.18 -5.44
C VAL A 97 1.78 -6.74 -5.36
N VAL A 98 1.03 -5.94 -4.60
CA VAL A 98 1.46 -4.63 -4.13
C VAL A 98 1.77 -4.76 -2.65
N THR A 99 2.98 -4.36 -2.27
CA THR A 99 3.43 -4.38 -0.88
C THR A 99 3.83 -2.99 -0.43
N ALA A 100 3.73 -2.76 0.87
CA ALA A 100 4.33 -1.59 1.51
C ALA A 100 5.30 -2.07 2.59
N VAL A 101 6.43 -1.39 2.71
CA VAL A 101 7.41 -1.65 3.76
C VAL A 101 7.59 -0.35 4.54
N SER A 102 7.29 -0.40 5.84
CA SER A 102 7.63 0.67 6.77
C SER A 102 8.96 0.32 7.43
N PHE A 103 9.97 1.15 7.20
CA PHE A 103 11.29 1.03 7.83
C PHE A 103 11.47 2.09 8.91
N ASP A 104 11.85 1.70 10.12
CA ASP A 104 12.18 2.61 11.20
C ASP A 104 13.65 3.04 11.09
N LEU A 105 13.88 4.31 10.82
CA LEU A 105 15.22 4.88 10.62
C LEU A 105 16.02 4.98 11.93
N THR A 106 15.38 4.82 13.09
CA THR A 106 16.04 4.83 14.41
C THR A 106 16.45 3.43 14.83
N THR A 107 15.53 2.46 14.75
CA THR A 107 15.80 1.07 15.16
C THR A 107 16.38 0.21 14.06
N MET A 108 16.40 0.72 12.81
CA MET A 108 16.86 0.01 11.61
C MET A 108 16.11 -1.31 11.37
N THR A 109 14.82 -1.34 11.69
CA THR A 109 13.94 -2.50 11.49
C THR A 109 12.83 -2.18 10.50
N HIS A 110 12.25 -3.20 9.88
CA HIS A 110 11.13 -3.02 8.95
C HIS A 110 9.91 -3.84 9.32
N LYS A 111 8.75 -3.41 8.83
CA LYS A 111 7.48 -4.14 8.83
C LYS A 111 6.90 -4.14 7.42
N THR A 112 6.49 -5.31 6.95
CA THR A 112 5.97 -5.52 5.59
C THR A 112 4.46 -5.72 5.63
N TYR A 113 3.77 -5.09 4.68
CA TYR A 113 2.33 -5.13 4.51
C TYR A 113 1.99 -5.60 3.09
N TYR A 114 1.15 -6.62 2.95
CA TYR A 114 0.58 -7.00 1.66
C TYR A 114 -0.77 -6.30 1.49
N ILE A 115 -0.83 -5.37 0.53
CA ILE A 115 -1.98 -4.44 0.41
C ILE A 115 -2.78 -4.60 -0.88
N GLY A 116 -2.34 -5.48 -1.78
CA GLY A 116 -3.13 -5.81 -2.96
C GLY A 116 -2.53 -6.93 -3.78
N PHE A 117 -3.39 -7.55 -4.59
CA PHE A 117 -3.04 -8.58 -5.55
C PHE A 117 -3.52 -8.16 -6.94
N TYR A 118 -2.73 -8.42 -7.96
CA TYR A 118 -3.14 -8.29 -9.36
C TYR A 118 -2.71 -9.54 -10.14
N PRO A 119 -3.67 -10.29 -10.71
CA PRO A 119 -3.32 -11.43 -11.54
C PRO A 119 -2.63 -10.93 -12.79
N HIS A 120 -1.42 -11.40 -13.05
CA HIS A 120 -0.73 -11.04 -14.28
C HIS A 120 -1.20 -11.96 -15.39
N THR A 121 -1.70 -11.36 -16.45
CA THR A 121 -2.11 -12.06 -17.66
C THR A 121 -0.98 -11.92 -18.69
N GLY A 122 -0.19 -12.98 -18.91
CA GLY A 122 0.82 -13.03 -19.98
C GLY A 122 2.28 -13.01 -19.49
N ALA A 123 3.25 -13.16 -20.41
CA ALA A 123 4.67 -13.37 -20.07
C ALA A 123 5.55 -12.09 -20.09
N PHE A 124 5.05 -10.95 -20.59
CA PHE A 124 5.88 -9.77 -20.87
C PHE A 124 5.11 -8.43 -20.75
N ALA A 125 4.52 -8.14 -19.58
CA ALA A 125 3.90 -6.83 -19.37
C ALA A 125 4.81 -5.93 -18.53
N ASN A 126 5.10 -4.72 -19.03
CA ASN A 126 5.67 -3.67 -18.19
C ASN A 126 4.75 -3.39 -17.01
N LEU A 127 5.31 -2.93 -15.89
CA LEU A 127 4.49 -2.41 -14.79
C LEU A 127 4.04 -0.98 -15.09
N ALA A 128 2.80 -0.68 -14.73
CA ALA A 128 2.30 0.68 -14.63
C ALA A 128 1.79 0.91 -13.22
N HIS A 129 2.14 2.06 -12.66
CA HIS A 129 1.67 2.47 -11.35
C HIS A 129 1.37 3.97 -11.31
N SER A 130 0.38 4.33 -10.50
CA SER A 130 0.14 5.68 -10.03
C SER A 130 -0.14 5.63 -8.54
N ILE A 131 0.37 6.61 -7.81
CA ILE A 131 0.11 6.76 -6.39
C ILE A 131 -0.24 8.22 -6.10
N GLU A 132 -1.33 8.40 -5.39
CA GLU A 132 -1.74 9.68 -4.83
C GLU A 132 -1.74 9.56 -3.31
N THR A 133 -1.34 10.64 -2.64
CA THR A 133 -1.13 10.62 -1.19
C THR A 133 -1.56 11.91 -0.55
N LYS A 134 -2.03 11.82 0.69
CA LYS A 134 -2.37 12.99 1.50
C LYS A 134 -2.09 12.71 2.97
N GLU A 135 -1.49 13.66 3.65
CA GLU A 135 -1.34 13.62 5.09
C GLU A 135 -2.43 14.47 5.76
N TYR A 136 -3.12 13.90 6.74
CA TYR A 136 -4.13 14.63 7.52
C TYR A 136 -4.19 14.10 8.94
N LYS A 137 -4.06 15.02 9.92
CA LYS A 137 -4.05 14.71 11.36
C LYS A 137 -3.03 13.64 11.76
N GLY A 138 -1.84 13.65 11.14
CA GLY A 138 -0.78 12.68 11.41
C GLY A 138 -1.04 11.27 10.87
N ILE A 139 -2.02 11.12 9.99
CA ILE A 139 -2.29 9.87 9.25
C ILE A 139 -1.94 10.07 7.79
N PHE A 140 -1.26 9.09 7.21
CA PHE A 140 -0.85 9.07 5.81
C PHE A 140 -1.84 8.25 4.98
N TYR A 141 -2.61 8.91 4.12
CA TYR A 141 -3.57 8.28 3.22
C TYR A 141 -2.93 8.06 1.85
N PHE A 142 -3.27 6.94 1.22
CA PHE A 142 -2.77 6.61 -0.10
C PHE A 142 -3.83 5.94 -0.97
N HIS A 143 -3.78 6.26 -2.25
CA HIS A 143 -4.53 5.59 -3.31
C HIS A 143 -3.52 5.11 -4.35
N ILE A 144 -3.50 3.81 -4.60
CA ILE A 144 -2.56 3.17 -5.51
C ILE A 144 -3.34 2.45 -6.59
N GLU A 145 -3.01 2.74 -7.84
CA GLU A 145 -3.32 1.86 -8.96
C GLU A 145 -1.99 1.27 -9.44
N ALA A 146 -1.75 -0.02 -9.26
CA ALA A 146 -0.48 -0.64 -9.63
C ALA A 146 -0.66 -2.06 -10.16
N GLY A 147 0.07 -2.40 -11.22
CA GLY A 147 0.10 -3.73 -11.80
C GLY A 147 0.59 -3.70 -13.25
N GLN A 148 -0.01 -4.49 -14.12
CA GLN A 148 0.40 -4.56 -15.52
C GLN A 148 0.00 -3.30 -16.31
N GLN A 149 0.87 -2.85 -17.21
CA GLN A 149 0.59 -1.77 -18.15
C GLN A 149 -0.62 -2.11 -19.04
N TYR A 150 -0.72 -3.36 -19.49
CA TYR A 150 -1.80 -3.86 -20.36
C TYR A 150 -2.48 -5.10 -19.77
N GLY A 151 -2.93 -5.03 -18.51
CA GLY A 151 -3.59 -6.15 -17.84
C GLY A 151 -4.20 -5.79 -16.49
N GLY A 152 -4.16 -6.74 -15.56
CA GLY A 152 -4.68 -6.55 -14.20
C GLY A 152 -3.88 -5.53 -13.40
N ARG A 153 -4.59 -4.67 -12.66
CA ARG A 153 -4.01 -3.74 -11.68
C ARG A 153 -4.79 -3.84 -10.38
N ALA A 154 -4.07 -3.76 -9.27
CA ALA A 154 -4.65 -3.55 -7.97
C ALA A 154 -5.06 -2.07 -7.87
N ASN A 155 -6.26 -1.81 -7.34
CA ASN A 155 -6.71 -0.48 -6.97
C ASN A 155 -6.93 -0.49 -5.44
N ILE A 156 -6.06 0.21 -4.73
CA ILE A 156 -5.91 0.09 -3.28
C ILE A 156 -6.09 1.47 -2.67
N LEU A 157 -7.07 1.58 -1.79
CA LEU A 157 -7.25 2.73 -0.93
C LEU A 157 -6.96 2.32 0.51
N GLY A 158 -6.06 3.04 1.17
CA GLY A 158 -5.66 2.70 2.52
C GLY A 158 -5.08 3.88 3.27
N TYR A 159 -4.69 3.60 4.51
CA TYR A 159 -3.95 4.54 5.32
C TYR A 159 -2.86 3.85 6.14
N PHE A 160 -1.87 4.64 6.51
CA PHE A 160 -0.79 4.27 7.39
C PHE A 160 -0.73 5.25 8.56
N ASN A 161 -0.64 4.73 9.78
CA ASN A 161 -0.40 5.53 10.98
C ASN A 161 1.09 5.41 11.36
N PRO A 162 1.91 6.45 11.15
CA PRO A 162 3.34 6.41 11.49
C PRO A 162 3.61 6.16 12.97
N LYS A 163 2.71 6.61 13.85
CA LYS A 163 2.87 6.49 15.31
C LYS A 163 2.67 5.07 15.81
N THR A 164 1.66 4.36 15.28
CA THR A 164 1.38 2.97 15.69
C THR A 164 2.08 1.95 14.79
N ASN A 165 2.62 2.39 13.64
CA ASN A 165 3.16 1.51 12.61
C ASN A 165 2.13 0.46 12.17
N GLU A 166 0.90 0.94 11.95
CA GLU A 166 -0.22 0.14 11.47
C GLU A 166 -0.69 0.65 10.12
N MET A 167 -1.01 -0.30 9.25
CA MET A 167 -1.55 -0.05 7.94
C MET A 167 -2.88 -0.78 7.83
N TYR A 168 -3.84 -0.10 7.22
CA TYR A 168 -5.14 -0.67 6.93
C TYR A 168 -5.47 -0.35 5.48
N ASP A 169 -5.88 -1.38 4.77
CA ASP A 169 -6.43 -1.31 3.43
C ASP A 169 -7.94 -1.51 3.51
N TYR A 170 -8.67 -0.66 2.81
CA TYR A 170 -10.13 -0.60 2.90
C TYR A 170 -10.85 -1.42 1.84
N ILE A 171 -10.07 -2.08 0.98
CA ILE A 171 -10.60 -2.85 -0.13
C ILE A 171 -9.93 -4.23 -0.13
N PRO A 172 -10.34 -5.12 0.79
CA PRO A 172 -9.99 -6.52 0.71
C PRO A 172 -11.09 -7.23 -0.11
N ASP A 173 -10.95 -7.27 -1.43
CA ASP A 173 -11.60 -8.35 -2.18
C ASP A 173 -10.66 -8.88 -3.26
N ASN A 174 -9.76 -9.75 -2.80
CA ASN A 174 -8.82 -10.59 -3.56
C ASN A 174 -9.51 -11.58 -4.52
N THR A 175 -10.77 -11.37 -4.90
CA THR A 175 -11.44 -12.20 -5.89
C THR A 175 -11.30 -11.58 -7.28
N LEU A 176 -10.34 -12.12 -8.04
CA LEU A 176 -10.36 -12.23 -9.51
C LEU A 176 -11.02 -11.06 -10.25
N GLY A 177 -10.24 -10.04 -10.60
CA GLY A 177 -10.55 -9.18 -11.74
C GLY A 177 -11.67 -8.13 -11.57
N LYS A 178 -12.00 -7.70 -10.35
CA LYS A 178 -12.91 -6.55 -10.17
C LYS A 178 -12.17 -5.23 -10.33
N ARG A 179 -12.32 -4.57 -11.49
CA ARG A 179 -11.94 -3.17 -11.68
C ARG A 179 -12.77 -2.29 -10.75
N ILE A 180 -12.13 -1.63 -9.79
CA ILE A 180 -12.76 -0.54 -9.02
C ILE A 180 -12.45 0.75 -9.79
N SER A 181 -13.14 0.97 -10.91
CA SER A 181 -13.00 2.22 -11.67
C SER A 181 -13.68 3.42 -11.00
N ASP A 182 -14.38 3.21 -9.89
CA ASP A 182 -15.41 4.15 -9.41
C ASP A 182 -15.05 4.90 -8.13
N ILE A 183 -13.88 4.63 -7.54
CA ILE A 183 -13.32 5.54 -6.52
C ILE A 183 -12.64 6.66 -7.30
N ASN A 184 -13.40 7.73 -7.56
CA ASN A 184 -12.84 8.96 -8.10
C ASN A 184 -11.65 9.38 -7.24
N LYS A 185 -10.55 9.69 -7.92
CA LYS A 185 -9.20 10.04 -7.45
C LYS A 185 -9.13 11.29 -6.54
N ASP A 186 -10.25 11.73 -5.99
CA ASP A 186 -10.32 13.05 -5.39
C ASP A 186 -10.14 12.97 -3.88
N PHE A 187 -8.88 12.78 -3.47
CA PHE A 187 -8.43 13.22 -2.15
C PHE A 187 -8.67 14.72 -1.88
N GLU A 188 -9.08 15.50 -2.90
CA GLU A 188 -9.65 16.84 -2.73
C GLU A 188 -10.86 16.84 -1.78
N THR A 189 -11.62 15.74 -1.73
CA THR A 189 -12.74 15.56 -0.79
C THR A 189 -12.32 15.19 0.63
N LEU A 190 -11.03 14.87 0.90
CA LEU A 190 -10.45 14.79 2.25
C LEU A 190 -10.27 16.20 2.86
N LYS A 191 -11.27 17.07 2.75
CA LYS A 191 -11.42 18.23 3.62
C LYS A 191 -12.48 17.83 4.62
N GLU A 192 -12.29 18.20 5.89
CA GLU A 192 -13.30 17.92 6.91
C GLU A 192 -14.64 18.50 6.47
N ASP A 193 -15.55 17.63 6.06
CA ASP A 193 -16.95 17.97 5.93
C ASP A 193 -17.51 18.00 7.35
N LYS A 194 -17.57 19.20 7.93
CA LYS A 194 -18.05 19.42 9.30
C LYS A 194 -19.51 18.98 9.46
N GLU A 195 -20.32 19.08 8.42
CA GLU A 195 -21.71 18.65 8.46
C GLU A 195 -21.79 17.12 8.51
N THR A 196 -21.07 16.43 7.62
CA THR A 196 -21.00 14.96 7.63
C THR A 196 -20.35 14.45 8.93
N SER A 197 -19.32 15.12 9.45
CA SER A 197 -18.68 14.77 10.72
C SER A 197 -19.65 14.89 11.89
N LEU A 198 -20.42 15.98 11.95
CA LEU A 198 -21.45 16.20 12.97
C LEU A 198 -22.58 15.17 12.84
N PHE A 199 -22.98 14.86 11.61
CA PHE A 199 -23.98 13.84 11.33
C PHE A 199 -23.53 12.46 11.84
N ILE A 200 -22.32 12.01 11.49
CA ILE A 200 -21.76 10.75 11.95
C ILE A 200 -21.65 10.75 13.48
N LYS A 201 -21.17 11.84 14.10
CA LYS A 201 -21.11 11.96 15.57
C LYS A 201 -22.48 11.73 16.20
N LYS A 202 -23.51 12.46 15.74
CA LYS A 202 -24.89 12.33 16.25
C LYS A 202 -25.43 10.91 16.06
N LEU A 203 -25.14 10.30 14.92
CA LEU A 203 -25.57 8.94 14.61
C LEU A 203 -24.90 7.91 15.53
N LEU A 204 -23.58 7.97 15.71
CA LEU A 204 -22.84 7.06 16.59
C LEU A 204 -23.29 7.17 18.05
N ILE A 205 -23.52 8.40 18.54
CA ILE A 205 -24.09 8.65 19.87
C ILE A 205 -25.48 8.02 19.99
N ARG A 206 -26.36 8.26 19.01
CA ARG A 206 -27.72 7.69 18.98
C ARG A 206 -27.70 6.15 18.99
N LEU A 207 -26.74 5.56 18.29
CA LEU A 207 -26.53 4.10 18.25
C LEU A 207 -25.81 3.57 19.51
N LYS A 208 -25.42 4.44 20.46
CA LYS A 208 -24.65 4.11 21.67
C LYS A 208 -23.27 3.50 21.39
N LEU A 209 -22.64 3.91 20.30
CA LEU A 209 -21.33 3.42 19.84
C LEU A 209 -20.18 4.40 20.15
N ALA A 210 -20.51 5.62 20.56
CA ALA A 210 -19.53 6.59 21.02
C ALA A 210 -20.14 7.50 22.12
N PRO A 211 -19.31 8.01 23.04
CA PRO A 211 -19.76 8.95 24.08
C PRO A 211 -19.97 10.35 23.51
N ASP A 212 -20.73 11.20 24.21
CA ASP A 212 -21.10 12.55 23.74
C ASP A 212 -19.89 13.49 23.49
N ASN A 213 -18.82 13.30 24.26
CA ASN A 213 -17.61 14.11 24.22
C ASN A 213 -16.61 13.69 23.14
N VAL A 214 -16.87 12.61 22.40
CA VAL A 214 -15.96 12.10 21.37
C VAL A 214 -15.72 13.12 20.25
N ALA A 215 -14.49 13.21 19.75
CA ALA A 215 -14.18 13.93 18.53
C ALA A 215 -14.34 12.98 17.32
N ILE A 216 -15.19 13.34 16.37
CA ILE A 216 -15.35 12.64 15.10
C ILE A 216 -15.01 13.60 13.97
N SER A 217 -14.11 13.18 13.09
CA SER A 217 -13.89 13.85 11.82
C SER A 217 -14.11 12.85 10.69
N CYS A 218 -15.14 13.07 9.88
CA CYS A 218 -15.29 12.38 8.62
C CYS A 218 -14.13 12.76 7.70
N LEU A 219 -13.48 11.75 7.15
CA LEU A 219 -12.37 11.90 6.23
C LEU A 219 -12.91 11.99 4.81
N PHE A 220 -13.57 10.95 4.35
CA PHE A 220 -14.15 10.87 3.01
C PHE A 220 -15.31 9.88 2.99
N ARG A 221 -16.07 9.95 1.89
CA ARG A 221 -17.19 9.08 1.61
C ARG A 221 -16.95 8.37 0.28
N ALA A 222 -17.14 7.05 0.26
CA ALA A 222 -17.14 6.27 -0.97
C ALA A 222 -18.55 5.69 -1.20
N LYS A 223 -18.96 5.58 -2.47
CA LYS A 223 -20.16 4.84 -2.85
C LYS A 223 -19.72 3.62 -3.66
N TYR A 224 -20.25 2.46 -3.33
CA TYR A 224 -20.01 1.23 -4.08
C TYR A 224 -21.23 0.33 -4.03
N GLN A 225 -21.74 -0.02 -5.21
CA GLN A 225 -23.02 -0.73 -5.37
C GLN A 225 -24.12 -0.05 -4.54
N ASN A 226 -24.77 -0.80 -3.65
CA ASN A 226 -25.87 -0.33 -2.81
C ASN A 226 -25.38 0.29 -1.50
N PHE A 227 -24.07 0.39 -1.27
CA PHE A 227 -23.51 0.90 -0.03
C PHE A 227 -22.89 2.29 -0.18
N THR A 228 -23.08 3.11 0.84
CA THR A 228 -22.30 4.32 1.08
C THR A 228 -21.41 4.09 2.30
N TYR A 229 -20.09 4.23 2.13
CA TYR A 229 -19.09 4.08 3.17
C TYR A 229 -18.61 5.44 3.63
N PHE A 230 -18.51 5.62 4.94
CA PHE A 230 -17.97 6.80 5.60
C PHE A 230 -16.74 6.37 6.39
N PHE A 231 -15.59 6.95 6.05
CA PHE A 231 -14.34 6.77 6.78
C PHE A 231 -14.20 7.94 7.73
N TYR A 232 -14.06 7.68 9.02
CA TYR A 232 -13.97 8.74 10.01
C TYR A 232 -12.92 8.41 11.07
N VAL A 233 -12.33 9.46 11.63
CA VAL A 233 -11.38 9.33 12.73
C VAL A 233 -12.11 9.60 14.04
N LYS A 234 -11.91 8.71 15.00
CA LYS A 234 -12.36 8.87 16.38
C LYS A 234 -11.19 9.32 17.25
N ASP A 235 -11.32 10.44 17.94
CA ASP A 235 -10.32 11.00 18.88
C ASP A 235 -8.89 11.12 18.32
N ASN A 236 -8.75 11.28 17.00
CA ASN A 236 -7.47 11.32 16.29
C ASN A 236 -6.59 10.07 16.46
N SER A 237 -7.17 8.91 16.81
CA SER A 237 -6.39 7.69 17.12
C SER A 237 -6.48 6.61 16.04
N SER A 238 -7.69 6.25 15.62
CA SER A 238 -7.94 5.22 14.60
C SER A 238 -8.99 5.68 13.60
N VAL A 239 -8.86 5.19 12.37
CA VAL A 239 -9.88 5.39 11.35
C VAL A 239 -10.86 4.21 11.42
N GLU A 240 -12.14 4.54 11.51
CA GLU A 240 -13.26 3.61 11.55
C GLU A 240 -14.14 3.75 10.31
N ILE A 241 -14.94 2.72 10.02
CA ILE A 241 -15.84 2.68 8.88
C ILE A 241 -17.28 2.54 9.37
N LEU A 242 -18.13 3.43 8.89
CA LEU A 242 -19.58 3.34 8.98
C LEU A 242 -20.14 3.15 7.57
N SER A 243 -20.99 2.16 7.36
CA SER A 243 -21.64 1.94 6.06
C SER A 243 -23.15 2.04 6.15
N PHE A 244 -23.76 2.47 5.04
CA PHE A 244 -25.20 2.57 4.87
C PHE A 244 -25.63 1.78 3.63
N ASP A 245 -26.51 0.80 3.82
CA ASP A 245 -27.16 0.06 2.74
C ASP A 245 -28.37 0.85 2.27
N ILE A 246 -28.33 1.32 1.02
CA ILE A 246 -29.38 2.13 0.40
C ILE A 246 -30.65 1.31 0.15
N GLU A 247 -30.54 0.02 -0.16
CA GLU A 247 -31.69 -0.84 -0.43
C GLU A 247 -32.43 -1.18 0.87
N LYS A 248 -31.69 -1.57 1.91
CA LYS A 248 -32.27 -1.93 3.21
C LYS A 248 -32.57 -0.73 4.08
N LYS A 249 -31.97 0.42 3.78
CA LYS A 249 -32.00 1.66 4.58
C LYS A 249 -31.46 1.44 6.00
N GLU A 250 -30.41 0.64 6.11
CA GLU A 250 -29.80 0.23 7.37
C GLU A 250 -28.36 0.72 7.51
N TRP A 251 -27.95 1.01 8.74
CA TRP A 251 -26.60 1.40 9.10
C TRP A 251 -25.85 0.22 9.68
N PHE A 252 -24.60 0.03 9.26
CA PHE A 252 -23.70 -1.02 9.74
C PHE A 252 -22.41 -0.39 10.27
N VAL A 253 -21.95 -0.87 11.41
CA VAL A 253 -20.73 -0.41 12.06
C VAL A 253 -19.68 -1.52 11.94
N GLY A 254 -18.50 -1.14 11.45
CA GLY A 254 -17.59 -2.09 10.85
C GLY A 254 -18.08 -2.41 9.44
N GLY A 255 -17.37 -1.92 8.43
CA GLY A 255 -17.61 -2.34 7.05
C GLY A 255 -17.17 -3.79 6.83
N TYR A 256 -16.89 -4.17 5.57
CA TYR A 256 -15.95 -5.25 5.32
C TYR A 256 -14.71 -5.00 6.17
N ASN A 257 -14.39 -5.92 7.08
CA ASN A 257 -13.31 -5.74 8.03
C ASN A 257 -12.08 -5.29 7.25
N ALA A 258 -11.66 -4.03 7.46
CA ALA A 258 -10.30 -3.60 7.18
C ALA A 258 -9.45 -4.49 8.08
N SER A 259 -9.03 -5.61 7.53
CA SER A 259 -8.13 -6.50 8.23
C SER A 259 -6.80 -5.77 8.20
N PRO A 260 -6.01 -5.77 9.28
CA PRO A 260 -4.62 -5.35 9.14
C PRO A 260 -4.05 -6.16 7.98
N SER A 261 -3.51 -5.46 6.98
CA SER A 261 -2.86 -6.08 5.84
C SER A 261 -1.95 -7.17 6.37
N LEU A 262 -2.10 -8.40 5.89
CA LEU A 262 -1.40 -9.56 6.43
C LEU A 262 0.10 -9.23 6.52
N THR A 263 0.69 -9.44 7.69
CA THR A 263 2.14 -9.33 7.87
C THR A 263 2.73 -10.72 7.64
N SER A 264 3.70 -10.87 6.74
CA SER A 264 4.56 -12.05 6.79
C SER A 264 5.56 -11.86 7.92
N GLU A 265 5.21 -12.33 9.12
CA GLU A 265 6.24 -12.68 10.09
C GLU A 265 6.53 -14.18 9.97
N LYS A 266 7.75 -14.48 9.51
CA LYS A 266 8.64 -15.65 9.80
C LYS A 266 9.26 -16.26 8.53
N PRO A 267 10.41 -16.94 8.69
CA PRO A 267 11.76 -16.44 8.99
C PRO A 267 12.67 -16.49 7.75
#